data_AF-A0A9D1CJ41-F1
#
_entry.id   AF-A0A9D1CJ41-F1
#
_cell.length_a   1.000
_cell.length_b   1.000
_cell.length_c   1.000
_cell.angle_alpha   90.00
_cell.angle_beta   90.00
_cell.angle_gamma   90.00
#
_symmetry.space_group_name_H-M   'P 1'
#
loop_
_entity.id
_entity.type
_entity.pdbx_description
1 polymer ?
#
loop_
_entity_poly.entity_id
_entity_poly.type
_entity_poly.pdbx_seq_one_letter_code
_entity_poly.pdbx_strand_id
1 'polypeptide(L)'
;MDLFEIIGPVMIGPSSSHTAGAARIGRVARHLLGEPVADAHIGLHGSFAKTYRGHGTDRAVIGGLLDMDVDDVRLRDSLEIARAQRVTFSFAPVVLRDTHPNTLVIDAR
;
A
#
# COMPACT_ATOMS: atom_id res chain seq x y z
N MET A 1 25.03 -5.89 -9.21
CA MET A 1 24.03 -4.87 -8.87
C MET A 1 23.79 -4.07 -10.12
N ASP A 2 22.58 -4.11 -10.65
CA ASP A 2 22.20 -3.42 -11.88
C ASP A 2 22.02 -1.91 -11.59
N LEU A 3 22.35 -1.05 -12.56
CA LEU A 3 22.17 0.40 -12.45
C LEU A 3 20.71 0.77 -12.14
N PHE A 4 19.76 -0.01 -12.67
CA PHE A 4 18.33 0.19 -12.45
C PHE A 4 17.88 -0.16 -11.02
N GLU A 5 18.63 -1.00 -10.29
CA GLU A 5 18.38 -1.28 -8.87
C GLU A 5 18.79 -0.09 -7.97
N ILE A 6 19.74 0.74 -8.42
CA ILE A 6 20.27 1.87 -7.66
C ILE A 6 19.41 3.12 -7.80
N ILE A 7 18.91 3.40 -9.02
CA ILE A 7 18.11 4.60 -9.29
C ILE A 7 16.66 4.45 -8.80
N GLY A 8 16.17 3.22 -8.68
CA GLY A 8 14.79 2.93 -8.29
C GLY A 8 13.78 3.28 -9.41
N PRO A 9 12.54 2.77 -9.32
CA PRO A 9 11.53 3.07 -10.32
C PRO A 9 11.08 4.54 -10.24
N VAL A 10 10.61 5.08 -11.36
CA VAL A 10 9.75 6.27 -11.32
C VAL A 10 8.54 5.93 -10.45
N MET A 11 8.20 6.82 -9.52
CA MET A 11 7.13 6.56 -8.56
C MET A 11 6.45 7.86 -8.13
N ILE A 12 5.22 7.72 -7.63
CA ILE A 12 4.50 8.77 -6.93
C ILE A 12 4.76 8.68 -5.43
N GLY A 13 4.99 9.84 -4.81
CA GLY A 13 5.14 10.00 -3.37
C GLY A 13 6.60 10.13 -2.91
N PRO A 14 6.81 10.41 -1.62
CA PRO A 14 8.12 10.82 -1.11
C PRO A 14 9.05 9.65 -0.76
N SER A 15 8.55 8.40 -0.73
CA SER A 15 9.30 7.27 -0.15
C SER A 15 9.17 5.97 -0.95
N SER A 16 10.31 5.40 -1.36
CA SER A 16 10.32 4.13 -2.09
C SER A 16 9.84 2.95 -1.24
N SER A 17 10.07 2.97 0.07
CA SER A 17 9.59 1.91 0.97
C SER A 17 8.13 2.10 1.38
N HIS A 18 7.76 3.32 1.79
CA HIS A 18 6.44 3.61 2.36
C HIS A 18 5.39 3.88 1.30
N THR A 19 5.78 4.23 0.07
CA THR A 19 4.85 4.46 -1.04
C THR A 19 5.01 3.37 -2.10
N ALA A 20 6.13 3.29 -2.81
CA ALA A 20 6.27 2.30 -3.90
C ALA A 20 6.20 0.85 -3.40
N GLY A 21 6.89 0.52 -2.30
CA GLY A 21 6.83 -0.81 -1.67
C GLY A 21 5.42 -1.15 -1.20
N ALA A 22 4.75 -0.21 -0.53
CA ALA A 22 3.39 -0.38 -0.03
C ALA A 22 2.35 -0.57 -1.16
N ALA A 23 2.47 0.18 -2.26
CA ALA A 23 1.62 0.01 -3.44
C ALA A 23 1.83 -1.36 -4.08
N ARG A 24 3.10 -1.81 -4.23
CA ARG A 24 3.40 -3.16 -4.73
C ARG A 24 2.79 -4.25 -3.85
N ILE A 25 2.88 -4.13 -2.52
CA ILE A 25 2.24 -5.09 -1.60
C ILE A 25 0.72 -5.13 -1.82
N GLY A 26 0.07 -3.97 -1.93
CA GLY A 26 -1.36 -3.88 -2.22
C GLY A 26 -1.75 -4.56 -3.55
N ARG A 27 -0.98 -4.33 -4.61
CA ARG A 27 -1.22 -4.97 -5.92
C ARG A 27 -1.04 -6.48 -5.89
N VAL A 28 0.00 -6.95 -5.20
CA VAL A 28 0.21 -8.40 -5.02
C VAL A 28 -0.99 -8.99 -4.28
N ALA A 29 -1.47 -8.37 -3.21
CA ALA A 29 -2.67 -8.83 -2.51
C ALA A 29 -3.91 -8.85 -3.41
N ARG A 30 -4.14 -7.80 -4.22
CA ARG A 30 -5.22 -7.76 -5.21
C ARG A 30 -5.14 -8.90 -6.22
N HIS A 31 -3.96 -9.18 -6.75
CA HIS A 31 -3.77 -10.27 -7.72
C HIS A 31 -3.90 -11.66 -7.09
N LEU A 32 -3.50 -11.82 -5.82
CA LEU A 32 -3.69 -13.07 -5.08
C LEU A 32 -5.17 -13.33 -4.76
N LEU A 33 -5.95 -12.28 -4.48
CA LEU A 33 -7.40 -12.37 -4.30
C LEU A 33 -8.10 -12.79 -5.60
N GLY A 34 -7.63 -12.30 -6.75
CA GLY A 34 -8.13 -12.69 -8.08
C GLY A 34 -9.42 -12.00 -8.52
N GLU A 35 -10.00 -11.16 -7.66
CA GLU A 35 -11.21 -10.39 -7.94
C GLU A 35 -11.12 -8.95 -7.38
N PRO A 36 -12.04 -8.05 -7.74
CA PRO A 36 -12.09 -6.71 -7.15
C PRO A 36 -12.33 -6.73 -5.65
N VAL A 37 -11.47 -6.02 -4.91
CA VAL A 37 -11.59 -5.86 -3.44
C VAL A 37 -12.84 -5.06 -3.12
N ALA A 38 -13.74 -5.64 -2.32
CA ALA A 38 -14.91 -4.97 -1.77
C ALA A 38 -14.62 -4.39 -0.38
N ASP A 39 -13.78 -5.06 0.41
CA ASP A 39 -13.46 -4.66 1.78
C ASP A 39 -12.02 -5.02 2.16
N ALA A 40 -11.34 -4.15 2.90
CA ALA A 40 -9.95 -4.37 3.31
C ALA A 40 -9.62 -3.83 4.72
N HIS A 41 -9.10 -4.70 5.59
CA HIS A 41 -8.54 -4.32 6.89
C HIS A 41 -7.02 -4.39 6.87
N ILE A 42 -6.37 -3.24 7.06
CA ILE A 42 -4.92 -3.10 6.92
C ILE A 42 -4.31 -2.94 8.32
N GLY A 43 -3.59 -3.96 8.75
CA GLY A 43 -2.77 -3.93 9.97
C GLY A 43 -1.39 -3.37 9.66
N LEU A 44 -1.03 -2.22 10.22
CA LEU A 44 0.29 -1.59 10.00
C LEU A 44 1.21 -1.87 11.19
N HIS A 45 2.42 -2.38 10.92
CA HIS A 45 3.43 -2.62 11.95
C HIS A 45 4.51 -1.53 11.97
N GLY A 46 5.19 -1.37 13.10
CA GLY A 46 6.46 -0.65 13.20
C GLY A 46 6.46 0.77 12.60
N SER A 47 7.35 1.00 11.63
CA SER A 47 7.49 2.31 10.98
C SER A 47 6.26 2.65 10.12
N PHE A 48 5.66 1.66 9.45
CA PHE A 48 4.41 1.87 8.73
C PHE A 48 3.33 2.40 9.67
N ALA A 49 3.13 1.79 10.84
CA ALA A 49 2.14 2.25 11.80
C ALA A 49 2.35 3.71 12.24
N LYS A 50 3.61 4.13 12.35
CA LYS A 50 4.00 5.45 12.85
C LYS A 50 3.86 6.56 11.82
N THR A 51 4.12 6.28 10.54
CA THR A 51 4.26 7.32 9.50
C THR A 51 3.31 7.18 8.32
N TYR A 52 2.39 6.22 8.34
CA TYR A 52 1.59 5.88 7.16
C TYR A 52 0.87 7.06 6.50
N ARG A 53 0.37 8.03 7.27
CA ARG A 53 -0.26 9.24 6.71
C ARG A 53 0.76 10.22 6.13
N GLY A 54 1.89 10.40 6.80
CA GLY A 54 2.93 11.35 6.41
C GLY A 54 3.70 10.93 5.15
N HIS A 55 3.89 9.62 4.97
CA HIS A 55 4.54 9.06 3.78
C HIS A 55 3.57 8.49 2.73
N GLY A 56 2.26 8.58 2.98
CA GLY A 56 1.23 8.13 2.05
C GLY A 56 1.12 6.61 1.90
N THR A 57 1.51 5.83 2.92
CA THR A 57 1.37 4.37 2.94
C THR A 57 -0.09 3.94 2.92
N ASP A 58 -1.00 4.67 3.57
CA ASP A 58 -2.45 4.42 3.45
C ASP A 58 -2.90 4.46 1.99
N ARG A 59 -2.59 5.57 1.32
CA ARG A 59 -2.91 5.80 -0.08
C ARG A 59 -2.25 4.75 -0.97
N ALA A 60 -0.98 4.45 -0.74
CA ALA A 60 -0.25 3.47 -1.53
C ALA A 60 -0.86 2.07 -1.46
N VAL A 61 -1.11 1.55 -0.25
CA VAL A 61 -1.69 0.20 -0.09
C VAL A 61 -3.06 0.11 -0.75
N ILE A 62 -3.92 1.11 -0.52
CA ILE A 62 -5.26 1.14 -1.11
C ILE A 62 -5.20 1.28 -2.63
N GLY A 63 -4.34 2.15 -3.16
CA GLY A 63 -4.13 2.28 -4.59
C GLY A 63 -3.65 0.97 -5.21
N GLY A 64 -2.74 0.25 -4.53
CA GLY A 64 -2.33 -1.08 -4.95
C GLY A 64 -3.49 -2.09 -4.95
N LEU A 65 -4.35 -2.06 -3.93
CA LEU A 65 -5.56 -2.91 -3.88
C LEU A 65 -6.56 -2.59 -5.01
N LEU A 66 -6.52 -1.37 -5.55
CA LEU A 66 -7.25 -0.94 -6.75
C LEU A 66 -6.49 -1.20 -8.07
N ASP A 67 -5.39 -1.94 -8.02
CA ASP A 67 -4.49 -2.26 -9.15
C ASP A 67 -3.80 -1.03 -9.80
N MET A 68 -3.42 -0.04 -8.99
CA MET A 68 -2.59 1.08 -9.42
C MET A 68 -1.10 0.76 -9.25
N ASP A 69 -0.29 1.01 -10.27
CA ASP A 69 1.17 0.86 -10.21
C ASP A 69 1.84 2.02 -9.44
N VAL A 70 3.14 1.87 -9.13
CA VAL A 70 3.91 2.80 -8.29
C VAL A 70 4.06 4.19 -8.91
N ASP A 71 3.97 4.32 -10.23
CA ASP A 71 4.04 5.57 -11.00
C ASP A 71 2.66 6.15 -11.35
N ASP A 72 1.58 5.48 -10.96
CA ASP A 72 0.22 5.92 -11.24
C ASP A 72 -0.13 7.17 -10.43
N VAL A 73 -0.42 8.26 -11.15
CA VAL A 73 -0.81 9.55 -10.57
C VAL A 73 -2.03 9.46 -9.64
N ARG A 74 -2.92 8.48 -9.87
CA ARG A 74 -4.11 8.23 -9.06
C ARG A 74 -3.80 7.75 -7.65
N LEU A 75 -2.57 7.29 -7.37
CA LEU A 75 -2.16 6.91 -6.01
C LEU A 75 -2.44 8.02 -4.99
N ARG A 76 -2.31 9.30 -5.38
CA ARG A 76 -2.57 10.46 -4.51
C ARG A 76 -3.99 10.51 -3.96
N ASP A 77 -4.95 10.05 -4.77
CA ASP A 77 -6.39 10.16 -4.51
C ASP A 77 -7.06 8.79 -4.32
N SER A 78 -6.24 7.74 -4.19
CA SER A 78 -6.64 6.34 -4.03
C SER A 78 -7.71 6.10 -2.95
N LEU A 79 -7.62 6.78 -1.81
CA LEU A 79 -8.61 6.66 -0.73
C LEU A 79 -9.99 7.20 -1.16
N GLU A 80 -10.03 8.25 -1.97
CA GLU A 80 -11.28 8.82 -2.50
C GLU A 80 -11.83 7.93 -3.61
N ILE A 81 -10.96 7.47 -4.50
CA ILE A 81 -11.31 6.53 -5.58
C ILE A 81 -11.89 5.23 -5.00
N ALA A 82 -11.28 4.67 -3.96
CA ALA A 82 -11.79 3.48 -3.27
C ALA A 82 -13.20 3.70 -2.74
N ARG A 83 -13.46 4.82 -2.06
CA ARG A 83 -14.80 5.17 -1.56
C ARG A 83 -15.81 5.36 -2.70
N ALA A 84 -15.41 6.00 -3.79
CA ALA A 84 -16.26 6.16 -4.97
C ALA A 84 -16.63 4.81 -5.61
N GLN A 85 -15.73 3.83 -5.56
CA GLN A 85 -15.95 2.44 -5.98
C GLN A 85 -16.67 1.60 -4.92
N ARG A 86 -17.10 2.20 -3.80
CA ARG A 86 -17.76 1.53 -2.66
C ARG A 86 -16.90 0.48 -1.95
N VAL A 87 -15.57 0.59 -2.06
CA VAL A 87 -14.65 -0.24 -1.30
C VAL A 87 -14.61 0.28 0.14
N THR A 88 -14.90 -0.59 1.10
CA THR A 88 -14.72 -0.29 2.52
C THR A 88 -13.30 -0.63 2.95
N PHE A 89 -12.71 0.19 3.83
CA PHE A 89 -11.38 -0.10 4.32
C PHE A 89 -11.12 0.52 5.69
N SER A 90 -10.16 -0.04 6.40
CA SER A 90 -9.72 0.46 7.70
C SER A 90 -8.23 0.23 7.92
N PHE A 91 -7.66 1.02 8.82
CA PHE A 91 -6.26 0.89 9.23
C PHE A 91 -6.18 0.77 10.74
N ALA A 92 -5.39 -0.18 11.22
CA ALA A 92 -5.11 -0.35 12.64
C ALA A 92 -3.61 -0.62 12.88
N PRO A 93 -3.02 -0.13 13.97
CA PRO A 93 -1.68 -0.54 14.35
C PRO A 93 -1.70 -2.01 14.81
N VAL A 94 -0.66 -2.77 14.43
CA VAL A 94 -0.44 -4.14 14.88
C VAL A 94 1.00 -4.34 15.36
N VAL A 95 1.18 -5.20 16.35
CA VAL A 95 2.51 -5.60 16.84
C VAL A 95 2.77 -7.03 16.41
N LEU A 96 3.72 -7.19 15.50
CA LEU A 96 4.16 -8.48 15.00
C LEU A 96 5.53 -8.78 15.61
N ARG A 97 5.75 -10.04 16.02
CA ARG A 97 7.03 -10.50 16.57
C ARG A 97 7.96 -10.90 15.43
N ASP A 98 9.24 -10.57 15.58
CA ASP A 98 10.32 -10.99 14.68
C ASP A 98 10.13 -10.59 13.20
N THR A 99 9.46 -9.45 12.96
CA THR A 99 9.24 -8.91 11.61
C THR A 99 9.94 -7.56 11.38
N HIS A 100 10.23 -7.25 10.11
CA HIS A 100 10.76 -5.95 9.72
C HIS A 100 9.78 -4.80 10.04
N PRO A 101 10.23 -3.60 10.47
CA PRO A 101 9.33 -2.49 10.84
C PRO A 101 8.45 -1.96 9.70
N ASN A 102 8.77 -2.25 8.43
CA ASN A 102 7.95 -1.94 7.26
C ASN A 102 7.14 -3.18 6.85
N THR A 103 6.35 -3.71 7.79
CA THR A 103 5.46 -4.86 7.55
C THR A 103 4.02 -4.40 7.71
N LEU A 104 3.13 -4.98 6.90
CA LEU A 104 1.70 -4.82 7.05
C LEU A 104 0.98 -6.15 6.79
N VAL A 105 -0.22 -6.27 7.31
CA VAL A 105 -1.14 -7.40 7.11
C VAL A 105 -2.35 -6.86 6.37
N ILE A 106 -2.81 -7.58 5.36
CA ILE A 106 -4.03 -7.27 4.61
C ILE A 106 -4.99 -8.44 4.78
N ASP A 107 -6.15 -8.14 5.34
CA ASP A 107 -7.32 -9.01 5.29
C ASP A 107 -8.29 -8.37 4.28
N ALA A 108 -8.57 -9.04 3.17
CA ALA A 108 -9.36 -8.50 2.06
C ALA A 108 -10.32 -9.55 1.48
N ARG A 109 -11.46 -9.05 1.01
CA ARG A 109 -12.54 -9.81 0.37
C ARG A 109 -13.18 -8.99 -0.75
#